data_AF-A0A4Q7MVD3-F1
#
_entry.id   AF-A0A4Q7MVD3-F1
#
_cell.length_a   1.000
_cell.length_b   1.000
_cell.length_c   1.000
_cell.angle_alpha   90.00
_cell.angle_beta   90.00
_cell.angle_gamma   90.00
#
_symmetry.space_group_name_H-M   'P 1'
#
loop_
_entity.id
_entity.type
_entity.pdbx_description
1 polymer ?
#
loop_
_entity_poly.entity_id
_entity_poly.type
_entity_poly.pdbx_seq_one_letter_code
_entity_poly.pdbx_strand_id
1 'polypeptide(L)'
;MKWITRERPKIDRIACPWLIRRFIDKDAEFIYVPFDQVIEQAKALDAIPFDVPSVEYSHHGEECTFDFIIRKHNITDPAILTMAPIVRGADTDRHDLASQASGLWAISAGMAHMHTDDHELLEKGMLLYDALYNWAKYLQKEKHTQHPQENLLLEVFDKFLKIRSGKKTPAWAKELKEMIQDHIDTSLNLKELSRDLDINPSYLSREFSRHFDNLSFGDYIRTQRIEKAKELMNDPALSLTQIAYLTGFSDQSHFTRIFKKYTGNSPSEFRKKNDQKGKGRTRK
;
A
#
# COMPACT_ATOMS: atom_id res chain seq x y z
N MET A 1 5.42 -41.44 7.68
CA MET A 1 6.58 -41.53 8.61
C MET A 1 6.14 -41.16 10.02
N LYS A 2 6.76 -41.74 11.06
CA LYS A 2 6.48 -41.37 12.46
C LYS A 2 7.43 -40.30 12.94
N TRP A 3 6.89 -39.31 13.65
CA TRP A 3 7.62 -38.20 14.23
C TRP A 3 7.31 -38.13 15.73
N ILE A 4 8.29 -37.77 16.54
CA ILE A 4 8.12 -37.77 18.00
C ILE A 4 8.75 -36.53 18.64
N THR A 5 8.08 -35.95 19.61
CA THR A 5 8.57 -34.82 20.40
C THR A 5 8.02 -34.87 21.83
N ARG A 6 8.42 -33.90 22.65
CA ARG A 6 7.96 -33.79 24.03
C ARG A 6 6.49 -33.33 24.10
N GLU A 7 5.78 -33.82 25.10
CA GLU A 7 4.38 -33.48 25.43
C GLU A 7 4.17 -31.98 25.70
N ARG A 8 2.90 -31.57 25.72
CA ARG A 8 2.47 -30.17 25.89
C ARG A 8 3.05 -29.27 24.77
N PRO A 9 2.77 -29.57 23.49
CA PRO A 9 3.32 -28.84 22.35
C PRO A 9 2.84 -27.39 22.33
N LYS A 10 3.72 -26.52 21.87
CA LYS A 10 3.43 -25.11 21.60
C LYS A 10 4.13 -24.73 20.30
N ILE A 11 3.57 -23.75 19.61
CA ILE A 11 4.16 -23.03 18.48
C ILE A 11 4.92 -23.98 17.54
N ASP A 12 6.24 -24.14 17.67
CA ASP A 12 7.10 -24.92 16.77
C ASP A 12 6.74 -26.42 16.75
N ARG A 13 6.35 -27.00 17.91
CA ARG A 13 5.89 -28.41 18.03
C ARG A 13 4.50 -28.69 17.46
N ILE A 14 3.84 -27.65 16.95
CA ILE A 14 2.57 -27.73 16.20
C ILE A 14 2.80 -27.28 14.74
N ALA A 15 3.60 -26.23 14.54
CA ALA A 15 3.96 -25.71 13.22
C ALA A 15 4.69 -26.76 12.39
N CYS A 16 5.66 -27.46 12.98
CA CYS A 16 6.44 -28.51 12.32
C CYS A 16 5.55 -29.66 11.83
N PRO A 17 4.67 -30.26 12.67
CA PRO A 17 3.70 -31.23 12.20
C PRO A 17 2.81 -30.75 11.06
N TRP A 18 2.33 -29.51 11.13
CA TRP A 18 1.52 -28.92 10.06
C TRP A 18 2.30 -28.82 8.75
N LEU A 19 3.53 -28.30 8.79
CA LEU A 19 4.41 -28.18 7.62
C LEU A 19 4.70 -29.55 7.01
N ILE A 20 5.03 -30.53 7.84
CA ILE A 20 5.30 -31.90 7.40
C ILE A 20 4.07 -32.49 6.71
N ARG A 21 2.88 -32.43 7.34
CA ARG A 21 1.64 -32.99 6.75
C ARG A 21 1.22 -32.31 5.45
N ARG A 22 1.52 -31.02 5.28
CA ARG A 22 1.07 -30.27 4.11
C ARG A 22 2.07 -30.30 2.95
N PHE A 23 3.38 -30.42 3.22
CA PHE A 23 4.41 -30.22 2.21
C PHE A 23 5.44 -31.36 2.08
N ILE A 24 5.50 -32.32 3.01
CA ILE A 24 6.52 -33.37 3.03
C ILE A 24 5.89 -34.76 2.98
N ASP A 25 5.03 -35.07 3.94
CA ASP A 25 4.40 -36.39 4.11
C ASP A 25 3.00 -36.24 4.70
N LYS A 26 1.99 -36.39 3.85
CA LYS A 26 0.57 -36.26 4.21
C LYS A 26 0.10 -37.29 5.25
N ASP A 27 0.77 -38.45 5.30
CA ASP A 27 0.41 -39.57 6.15
C ASP A 27 1.31 -39.61 7.40
N ALA A 28 1.98 -38.48 7.72
CA ALA A 28 2.84 -38.37 8.90
C ALA A 28 2.05 -38.47 10.22
N GLU A 29 2.53 -39.37 11.09
CA GLU A 29 2.04 -39.59 12.44
C GLU A 29 2.92 -38.86 13.46
N PHE A 30 2.31 -38.25 14.46
CA PHE A 30 3.00 -37.48 15.50
C PHE A 30 2.72 -38.07 16.87
N ILE A 31 3.78 -38.27 17.65
CA ILE A 31 3.76 -38.89 18.96
C ILE A 31 4.29 -37.87 19.98
N TYR A 32 3.59 -37.74 21.10
CA TYR A 32 3.95 -36.84 22.21
C TYR A 32 4.21 -37.65 23.46
N VAL A 33 5.37 -37.44 24.08
CA VAL A 33 5.82 -38.20 25.26
C VAL A 33 6.51 -37.29 26.28
N PRO A 34 6.67 -37.70 27.54
CA PRO A 34 7.51 -36.96 28.49
C PRO A 34 8.92 -36.71 27.93
N PHE A 35 9.48 -35.54 28.25
CA PHE A 35 10.73 -35.05 27.65
C PHE A 35 11.90 -36.05 27.77
N ASP A 36 12.02 -36.70 28.93
CA ASP A 36 13.05 -37.69 29.25
C ASP A 36 12.90 -39.00 28.44
N GLN A 37 11.73 -39.24 27.87
CA GLN A 37 11.42 -40.47 27.13
C GLN A 37 11.53 -40.32 25.61
N VAL A 38 11.67 -39.10 25.09
CA VAL A 38 11.64 -38.83 23.63
C VAL A 38 12.66 -39.67 22.87
N ILE A 39 13.92 -39.70 23.34
CA ILE A 39 15.01 -40.39 22.63
C ILE A 39 14.88 -41.91 22.70
N GLU A 40 14.45 -42.45 23.85
CA GLU A 40 14.25 -43.88 24.03
C GLU A 40 13.08 -44.37 23.16
N GLN A 41 11.94 -43.69 23.24
CA GLN A 41 10.75 -44.04 22.48
C GLN A 41 10.92 -43.80 20.97
N ALA A 42 11.69 -42.79 20.55
CA ALA A 42 12.04 -42.59 19.15
C ALA A 42 12.69 -43.83 18.54
N LYS A 43 13.65 -44.44 19.26
CA LYS A 43 14.32 -45.67 18.81
C LYS A 43 13.37 -46.87 18.81
N ALA A 44 12.55 -47.00 19.85
CA ALA A 44 11.62 -48.12 19.97
C ALA A 44 10.52 -48.12 18.90
N LEU A 45 10.07 -46.94 18.49
CA LEU A 45 8.96 -46.75 17.55
C LEU A 45 9.42 -46.49 16.10
N ASP A 46 10.73 -46.45 15.85
CA ASP A 46 11.34 -46.01 14.59
C ASP A 46 10.78 -44.65 14.13
N ALA A 47 10.74 -43.70 15.08
CA ALA A 47 10.19 -42.37 14.89
C ALA A 47 11.31 -41.32 14.87
N ILE A 48 11.14 -40.30 14.01
CA ILE A 48 12.09 -39.21 13.85
C ILE A 48 11.88 -38.19 14.98
N PRO A 49 12.85 -38.01 15.89
CA PRO A 49 12.70 -37.03 16.96
C PRO A 49 12.92 -35.61 16.45
N PHE A 50 12.13 -34.65 16.95
CA PHE A 50 12.26 -33.24 16.60
C PHE A 50 11.95 -32.31 17.78
N ASP A 51 12.41 -31.05 17.70
CA ASP A 51 12.31 -30.03 18.75
C ASP A 51 12.78 -30.52 20.14
N VAL A 52 13.91 -31.21 20.16
CA VAL A 52 14.62 -31.58 21.39
C VAL A 52 16.13 -31.37 21.21
N PRO A 53 16.92 -31.25 22.28
CA PRO A 53 18.37 -31.10 22.15
C PRO A 53 19.02 -32.31 21.48
N SER A 54 20.07 -32.06 20.70
CA SER A 54 20.95 -33.10 20.11
C SER A 54 20.31 -34.03 19.08
N VAL A 55 19.21 -33.62 18.43
CA VAL A 55 18.63 -34.32 17.27
C VAL A 55 18.76 -33.49 16.01
N GLU A 56 18.63 -34.13 14.84
CA GLU A 56 18.79 -33.46 13.55
C GLU A 56 17.78 -32.32 13.37
N TYR A 57 16.50 -32.61 13.58
CA TYR A 57 15.39 -31.66 13.48
C TYR A 57 15.24 -30.88 14.78
N SER A 58 16.08 -29.87 14.96
CA SER A 58 16.12 -29.04 16.17
C SER A 58 16.33 -27.57 15.82
N HIS A 59 16.53 -26.73 16.83
CA HIS A 59 16.95 -25.34 16.67
C HIS A 59 18.41 -25.27 16.21
N HIS A 60 18.71 -24.32 15.32
CA HIS A 60 20.06 -24.08 14.80
C HIS A 60 20.39 -22.58 14.82
N GLY A 61 21.16 -22.15 15.81
CA GLY A 61 21.45 -20.73 16.00
C GLY A 61 20.19 -19.93 16.35
N GLU A 62 19.82 -18.97 15.50
CA GLU A 62 18.59 -18.18 15.66
C GLU A 62 17.37 -18.83 14.98
N GLU A 63 17.55 -19.91 14.22
CA GLU A 63 16.49 -20.62 13.50
C GLU A 63 15.80 -21.65 14.40
N CYS A 64 14.46 -21.71 14.37
CA CYS A 64 13.70 -22.77 15.06
C CYS A 64 13.62 -24.05 14.21
N THR A 65 12.99 -25.10 14.72
CA THR A 65 12.87 -26.38 14.01
C THR A 65 12.08 -26.23 12.71
N PHE A 66 11.07 -25.34 12.67
CA PHE A 66 10.31 -25.05 11.45
C PHE A 66 11.21 -24.52 10.32
N ASP A 67 12.10 -23.58 10.63
CA ASP A 67 13.09 -23.04 9.68
C ASP A 67 14.03 -24.12 9.17
N PHE A 68 14.51 -25.00 10.08
CA PHE A 68 15.36 -26.12 9.71
C PHE A 68 14.66 -27.05 8.71
N ILE A 69 13.39 -27.38 8.94
CA ILE A 69 12.60 -28.23 8.03
C ILE A 69 12.48 -27.59 6.65
N ILE A 70 12.18 -26.29 6.57
CA ILE A 70 12.10 -25.54 5.30
C ILE A 70 13.40 -25.71 4.52
N ARG A 71 14.55 -25.47 5.17
CA ARG A 71 15.86 -25.57 4.53
C ARG A 71 16.22 -27.00 4.14
N LYS A 72 15.99 -27.96 5.05
CA LYS A 72 16.32 -29.39 4.84
C LYS A 72 15.57 -29.98 3.65
N HIS A 73 14.30 -29.59 3.47
CA HIS A 73 13.41 -30.11 2.43
C HIS A 73 13.27 -29.19 1.22
N ASN A 74 14.08 -28.12 1.13
CA ASN A 74 14.08 -27.15 0.03
C ASN A 74 12.68 -26.57 -0.28
N ILE A 75 11.92 -26.21 0.76
CA ILE A 75 10.59 -25.64 0.59
C ILE A 75 10.72 -24.18 0.14
N THR A 76 10.20 -23.87 -1.05
CA THR A 76 10.29 -22.52 -1.66
C THR A 76 8.96 -21.79 -1.77
N ASP A 77 7.89 -22.30 -1.15
CA ASP A 77 6.57 -21.66 -1.17
C ASP A 77 6.64 -20.27 -0.50
N PRO A 78 6.28 -19.17 -1.19
CA PRO A 78 6.41 -17.81 -0.65
C PRO A 78 5.59 -17.55 0.61
N ALA A 79 4.44 -18.21 0.78
CA ALA A 79 3.62 -18.08 1.98
C ALA A 79 4.28 -18.79 3.17
N ILE A 80 4.93 -19.95 2.94
CA ILE A 80 5.75 -20.61 3.97
C ILE A 80 6.94 -19.75 4.37
N LEU A 81 7.64 -19.15 3.41
CA LEU A 81 8.75 -18.23 3.70
C LEU A 81 8.29 -16.97 4.45
N THR A 82 7.04 -16.54 4.27
CA THR A 82 6.43 -15.48 5.09
C THR A 82 6.14 -15.96 6.51
N MET A 83 5.65 -17.19 6.67
CA MET A 83 5.31 -17.75 7.97
C MET A 83 6.55 -18.00 8.84
N ALA A 84 7.69 -18.37 8.24
CA ALA A 84 8.94 -18.67 8.92
C ALA A 84 9.33 -17.64 10.01
N PRO A 85 9.48 -16.32 9.73
CA PRO A 85 9.79 -15.32 10.75
C PRO A 85 8.67 -15.12 11.79
N ILE A 86 7.41 -15.43 11.46
CA ILE A 86 6.27 -15.36 12.39
C ILE A 86 6.37 -16.49 13.41
N VAL A 87 6.59 -17.72 12.94
CA VAL A 87 6.75 -18.91 13.79
C VAL A 87 8.00 -18.77 14.66
N ARG A 88 9.13 -18.43 14.04
CA ARG A 88 10.40 -18.18 14.75
C ARG A 88 10.25 -17.13 15.84
N GLY A 89 9.67 -15.96 15.49
CA GLY A 89 9.48 -14.88 16.45
C GLY A 89 8.57 -15.25 17.62
N ALA A 90 7.53 -16.04 17.37
CA ALA A 90 6.63 -16.52 18.42
C ALA A 90 7.30 -17.58 19.31
N ASP A 91 8.09 -18.47 18.73
CA ASP A 91 8.70 -19.59 19.46
C ASP A 91 9.91 -19.16 20.30
N THR A 92 10.72 -18.23 19.78
CA THR A 92 11.95 -17.76 20.44
C THR A 92 11.76 -16.49 21.27
N ASP A 93 10.51 -16.08 21.57
CA ASP A 93 10.17 -14.83 22.27
C ASP A 93 10.77 -13.56 21.62
N ARG A 94 10.98 -13.61 20.31
CA ARG A 94 11.49 -12.50 19.48
C ARG A 94 10.35 -11.92 18.64
N HIS A 95 9.38 -11.38 19.36
CA HIS A 95 8.16 -10.82 18.76
C HIS A 95 8.41 -9.65 17.79
N ASP A 96 9.61 -9.07 17.80
CA ASP A 96 10.07 -8.07 16.85
C ASP A 96 10.29 -8.60 15.42
N LEU A 97 10.46 -9.91 15.24
CA LEU A 97 10.73 -10.51 13.92
C LEU A 97 9.56 -10.42 12.95
N ALA A 98 8.32 -10.40 13.46
CA ALA A 98 7.14 -10.18 12.66
C ALA A 98 5.98 -9.64 13.52
N SER A 99 5.20 -8.70 12.99
CA SER A 99 4.05 -8.11 13.69
C SER A 99 3.02 -9.15 14.18
N GLN A 100 2.96 -10.32 13.54
CA GLN A 100 2.04 -11.41 13.84
C GLN A 100 2.55 -12.32 14.96
N ALA A 101 3.84 -12.25 15.32
CA ALA A 101 4.48 -13.19 16.24
C ALA A 101 3.85 -13.16 17.64
N SER A 102 3.68 -11.99 18.25
CA SER A 102 3.02 -11.87 19.57
C SER A 102 1.61 -12.43 19.58
N GLY A 103 0.87 -12.25 18.48
CA GLY A 103 -0.49 -12.77 18.34
C GLY A 103 -0.51 -14.30 18.23
N LEU A 104 0.39 -14.86 17.42
CA LEU A 104 0.55 -16.31 17.30
C LEU A 104 0.94 -16.94 18.64
N TRP A 105 1.88 -16.33 19.37
CA TRP A 105 2.26 -16.76 20.71
C TRP A 105 1.05 -16.74 21.66
N ALA A 106 0.32 -15.63 21.73
CA ALA A 106 -0.82 -15.47 22.64
C ALA A 106 -1.92 -16.52 22.40
N ILE A 107 -2.28 -16.76 21.13
CA ILE A 107 -3.27 -17.77 20.75
C ILE A 107 -2.75 -19.17 21.09
N SER A 108 -1.52 -19.49 20.71
CA SER A 108 -0.93 -20.82 20.95
C SER A 108 -0.81 -21.15 22.43
N ALA A 109 -0.39 -20.17 23.24
CA ALA A 109 -0.31 -20.31 24.69
C ALA A 109 -1.70 -20.52 25.32
N GLY A 110 -2.71 -19.76 24.88
CA GLY A 110 -4.10 -19.93 25.30
C GLY A 110 -4.66 -21.31 24.94
N MET A 111 -4.42 -21.79 23.72
CA MET A 111 -4.84 -23.12 23.29
C MET A 111 -4.19 -24.22 24.13
N ALA A 112 -2.89 -24.14 24.40
CA ALA A 112 -2.18 -25.11 25.25
C ALA A 112 -2.63 -25.06 26.72
N HIS A 113 -3.16 -23.94 27.20
CA HIS A 113 -3.80 -23.83 28.51
C HIS A 113 -5.19 -24.47 28.53
N MET A 114 -5.96 -24.29 27.46
CA MET A 114 -7.32 -24.84 27.34
C MET A 114 -7.36 -26.36 27.11
N HIS A 115 -6.37 -26.91 26.41
CA HIS A 115 -6.32 -28.32 26.03
C HIS A 115 -5.18 -29.04 26.74
N THR A 116 -5.52 -30.11 27.46
CA THR A 116 -4.54 -31.01 28.07
C THR A 116 -4.14 -32.16 27.16
N ASP A 117 -5.02 -32.56 26.24
CA ASP A 117 -4.74 -33.59 25.25
C ASP A 117 -3.92 -33.01 24.07
N ASP A 118 -2.73 -33.58 23.86
CA ASP A 118 -1.79 -33.08 22.87
C ASP A 118 -2.23 -33.34 21.42
N HIS A 119 -2.99 -34.41 21.17
CA HIS A 119 -3.52 -34.73 19.83
C HIS A 119 -4.70 -33.83 19.48
N GLU A 120 -5.58 -33.54 20.44
CA GLU A 120 -6.65 -32.57 20.28
C GLU A 120 -6.07 -31.16 20.03
N LEU A 121 -5.03 -30.79 20.80
CA LEU A 121 -4.33 -29.53 20.60
C LEU A 121 -3.67 -29.45 19.22
N LEU A 122 -3.06 -30.54 18.75
CA LEU A 122 -2.50 -30.63 17.41
C LEU A 122 -3.56 -30.43 16.32
N GLU A 123 -4.68 -31.16 16.38
CA GLU A 123 -5.81 -31.03 15.44
C GLU A 123 -6.32 -29.59 15.34
N LYS A 124 -6.52 -28.93 16.49
CA LYS A 124 -6.93 -27.51 16.52
C LYS A 124 -5.85 -26.59 16.01
N GLY A 125 -4.60 -26.88 16.33
CA GLY A 125 -3.43 -26.16 15.85
C GLY A 125 -3.28 -26.21 14.33
N MET A 126 -3.63 -27.34 13.70
CA MET A 126 -3.61 -27.48 12.24
C MET A 126 -4.49 -26.43 11.55
N LEU A 127 -5.68 -26.17 12.10
CA LEU A 127 -6.58 -25.15 11.56
C LEU A 127 -6.00 -23.73 11.70
N LEU A 128 -5.32 -23.44 12.82
CA LEU A 128 -4.65 -22.16 13.04
C LEU A 128 -3.56 -21.91 11.98
N TYR A 129 -2.73 -22.92 11.70
CA TYR A 129 -1.68 -22.81 10.69
C TYR A 129 -2.23 -22.81 9.25
N ASP A 130 -3.32 -23.54 8.97
CA ASP A 130 -4.04 -23.43 7.70
C ASP A 130 -4.56 -21.99 7.49
N ALA A 131 -5.13 -21.37 8.53
CA ALA A 131 -5.58 -19.98 8.48
C ALA A 131 -4.41 -19.00 8.28
N LEU A 132 -3.31 -19.18 9.01
CA LEU A 132 -2.12 -18.35 8.88
C LEU A 132 -1.48 -18.48 7.48
N TYR A 133 -1.44 -19.69 6.92
CA TYR A 133 -0.98 -19.93 5.55
C TYR A 133 -1.86 -19.25 4.50
N ASN A 134 -3.18 -19.38 4.62
CA ASN A 134 -4.11 -18.72 3.70
C ASN A 134 -4.01 -17.19 3.79
N TRP A 135 -3.82 -16.64 4.99
CA TRP A 135 -3.54 -15.22 5.16
C TRP A 135 -2.23 -14.83 4.45
N ALA A 136 -1.14 -15.56 4.70
CA ALA A 136 0.16 -15.30 4.10
C ALA A 136 0.13 -15.38 2.57
N LYS A 137 -0.66 -16.31 2.02
CA LYS A 137 -0.78 -16.56 0.58
C LYS A 137 -1.67 -15.57 -0.16
N TYR A 138 -2.81 -15.20 0.42
CA TYR A 138 -3.86 -14.49 -0.30
C TYR A 138 -4.18 -13.10 0.27
N LEU A 139 -3.95 -12.86 1.56
CA LEU A 139 -4.50 -11.70 2.27
C LEU A 139 -3.45 -10.73 2.81
N GLN A 140 -2.15 -10.94 2.55
CA GLN A 140 -1.09 -10.03 3.02
C GLN A 140 -1.30 -8.56 2.63
N LYS A 141 -1.89 -8.32 1.45
CA LYS A 141 -2.11 -6.98 0.90
C LYS A 141 -3.50 -6.44 1.22
N GLU A 142 -4.39 -7.29 1.73
CA GLU A 142 -5.75 -6.90 2.09
C GLU A 142 -5.72 -6.17 3.42
N LYS A 143 -6.17 -4.91 3.40
CA LYS A 143 -6.37 -4.17 4.64
C LYS A 143 -7.65 -4.66 5.29
N HIS A 144 -7.60 -5.06 6.55
CA HIS A 144 -8.80 -5.40 7.32
C HIS A 144 -9.73 -4.20 7.53
N THR A 145 -9.23 -2.98 7.30
CA THR A 145 -10.05 -1.79 7.16
C THR A 145 -10.85 -1.87 5.88
N GLN A 146 -11.96 -2.61 5.91
CA GLN A 146 -13.12 -2.14 5.18
C GLN A 146 -13.43 -0.79 5.80
N HIS A 147 -13.11 0.29 5.10
CA HIS A 147 -13.64 1.61 5.41
C HIS A 147 -14.93 1.71 4.58
N PRO A 148 -16.11 1.40 5.14
CA PRO A 148 -17.38 1.61 4.44
C PRO A 148 -17.46 2.99 3.81
N GLN A 149 -16.81 3.98 4.44
CA GLN A 149 -16.75 5.36 3.98
C GLN A 149 -15.89 5.52 2.72
N GLU A 150 -14.78 4.80 2.57
CA GLU A 150 -13.95 4.87 1.36
C GLU A 150 -14.67 4.20 0.18
N ASN A 151 -15.31 3.05 0.41
CA ASN A 151 -16.12 2.38 -0.61
C ASN A 151 -17.34 3.23 -1.01
N LEU A 152 -18.02 3.82 -0.03
CA LEU A 152 -19.12 4.77 -0.28
C LEU A 152 -18.63 6.01 -1.04
N LEU A 153 -17.45 6.52 -0.70
CA LEU A 153 -16.84 7.66 -1.39
C LEU A 153 -16.53 7.29 -2.84
N LEU A 154 -15.95 6.11 -3.09
CA LEU A 154 -15.68 5.59 -4.43
C LEU A 154 -16.97 5.37 -5.23
N GLU A 155 -18.02 4.82 -4.62
CA GLU A 155 -19.35 4.69 -5.26
C GLU A 155 -19.97 6.04 -5.61
N VAL A 156 -19.90 7.01 -4.70
CA VAL A 156 -20.39 8.38 -4.95
C VAL A 156 -19.59 9.04 -6.08
N PHE A 157 -18.26 8.88 -6.08
CA PHE A 157 -17.40 9.39 -7.14
C PHE A 157 -17.72 8.75 -8.49
N ASP A 158 -17.87 7.43 -8.55
CA ASP A 158 -18.17 6.71 -9.79
C ASP A 158 -19.56 7.09 -10.32
N LYS A 159 -20.55 7.22 -9.44
CA LYS A 159 -21.88 7.74 -9.78
C LYS A 159 -21.83 9.18 -10.30
N PHE A 160 -21.04 10.05 -9.67
CA PHE A 160 -20.85 11.43 -10.12
C PHE A 160 -20.14 11.51 -11.49
N LEU A 161 -19.10 10.69 -11.70
CA LEU A 161 -18.38 10.62 -12.97
C LEU A 161 -19.27 10.06 -14.09
N LYS A 162 -20.09 9.03 -13.81
CA LYS A 162 -21.09 8.52 -14.75
C LYS A 162 -22.14 9.57 -15.11
N ILE A 163 -22.65 10.32 -14.13
CA ILE A 163 -23.58 11.44 -14.36
C ILE A 163 -22.94 12.52 -15.25
N ARG A 164 -21.66 12.86 -15.05
CA ARG A 164 -20.94 13.80 -15.91
C ARG A 164 -20.65 13.25 -17.32
N SER A 165 -20.42 11.94 -17.45
CA SER A 165 -20.12 11.29 -18.74
C SER A 165 -21.29 11.28 -19.73
N GLY A 166 -22.52 11.59 -19.28
CA GLY A 166 -23.70 11.69 -20.13
C GLY A 166 -23.71 12.90 -21.08
N LYS A 167 -22.85 13.91 -20.86
CA LYS A 167 -22.63 14.99 -21.84
C LYS A 167 -21.38 14.66 -22.63
N LYS A 168 -21.53 14.20 -23.88
CA LYS A 168 -20.42 14.06 -24.82
C LYS A 168 -19.69 15.40 -24.90
N THR A 169 -18.44 15.44 -24.44
CA THR A 169 -17.55 16.58 -24.70
C THR A 169 -17.37 16.67 -26.21
N PRO A 170 -17.74 17.79 -26.86
CA PRO A 170 -17.54 17.94 -28.28
C PRO A 170 -16.05 17.83 -28.66
N ALA A 171 -15.74 17.31 -29.84
CA ALA A 171 -14.36 17.19 -30.33
C ALA A 171 -13.62 18.54 -30.26
N TRP A 172 -14.31 19.61 -30.66
CA TRP A 172 -13.78 20.97 -30.60
C TRP A 172 -13.37 21.43 -29.20
N ALA A 173 -14.06 20.96 -28.15
CA ALA A 173 -13.74 21.36 -26.78
C ALA A 173 -12.45 20.68 -26.29
N LYS A 174 -12.14 19.49 -26.80
CA LYS A 174 -10.87 18.80 -26.54
C LYS A 174 -9.73 19.51 -27.28
N GLU A 175 -9.89 19.76 -28.58
CA GLU A 175 -8.90 20.44 -29.42
C GLU A 175 -8.60 21.87 -28.91
N LEU A 176 -9.65 22.63 -28.55
CA LEU A 176 -9.48 23.96 -27.95
C LEU A 176 -8.65 23.93 -26.66
N LYS A 177 -8.81 22.88 -25.84
CA LYS A 177 -8.04 22.75 -24.60
C LYS A 177 -6.56 22.53 -24.88
N GLU A 178 -6.23 21.71 -25.88
CA GLU A 178 -4.86 21.47 -26.34
C GLU A 178 -4.25 22.78 -26.90
N MET A 179 -4.97 23.48 -27.77
CA MET A 179 -4.53 24.78 -28.31
C MET A 179 -4.25 25.83 -27.22
N ILE A 180 -5.11 25.90 -26.19
CA ILE A 180 -4.93 26.81 -25.05
C ILE A 180 -3.68 26.43 -24.25
N GLN A 181 -3.40 25.14 -24.06
CA GLN A 181 -2.22 24.67 -23.32
C GLN A 181 -0.92 25.02 -24.06
N ASP A 182 -0.89 24.84 -25.38
CA ASP A 182 0.30 25.07 -26.21
C ASP A 182 0.66 26.56 -26.34
N HIS A 183 -0.30 27.46 -26.14
CA HIS A 183 -0.13 28.90 -26.38
C HIS A 183 -0.42 29.77 -25.14
N ILE A 184 -0.44 29.18 -23.94
CA ILE A 184 -0.91 29.86 -22.72
C ILE A 184 -0.09 31.10 -22.33
N ASP A 185 1.17 31.12 -22.72
CA ASP A 185 2.19 32.16 -22.50
C ASP A 185 2.17 33.27 -23.57
N THR A 186 1.37 33.12 -24.62
CA THR A 186 1.23 34.11 -25.71
C THR A 186 -0.12 34.83 -25.66
N SER A 187 -0.31 35.81 -26.54
CA SER A 187 -1.57 36.56 -26.64
C SER A 187 -2.68 35.70 -27.27
N LEU A 188 -3.47 35.04 -26.43
CA LEU A 188 -4.60 34.21 -26.87
C LEU A 188 -5.85 35.03 -27.14
N ASN A 189 -6.44 34.82 -28.32
CA ASN A 189 -7.68 35.47 -28.76
C ASN A 189 -8.71 34.42 -29.18
N LEU A 190 -9.90 34.46 -28.56
CA LEU A 190 -10.99 33.55 -28.89
C LEU A 190 -11.35 33.58 -30.38
N LYS A 191 -11.25 34.73 -31.05
CA LYS A 191 -11.58 34.89 -32.48
C LYS A 191 -10.56 34.21 -33.40
N GLU A 192 -9.32 34.03 -32.96
CA GLU A 192 -8.29 33.29 -33.71
C GLU A 192 -8.49 31.79 -33.50
N LEU A 193 -8.61 31.36 -32.25
CA LEU A 193 -8.89 29.95 -31.93
C LEU A 193 -10.18 29.44 -32.59
N SER A 194 -11.20 30.29 -32.69
CA SER A 194 -12.44 29.96 -33.41
C SER A 194 -12.21 29.70 -34.90
N ARG A 195 -11.29 30.45 -35.54
CA ARG A 195 -10.96 30.28 -36.96
C ARG A 195 -10.19 28.98 -37.20
N ASP A 196 -9.24 28.67 -36.32
CA ASP A 196 -8.43 27.45 -36.44
C ASP A 196 -9.25 26.17 -36.22
N LEU A 197 -10.29 26.25 -35.38
CA LEU A 197 -11.24 25.16 -35.12
C LEU A 197 -12.40 25.09 -36.13
N ASP A 198 -12.49 26.03 -37.08
CA ASP A 198 -13.62 26.19 -38.02
C ASP A 198 -14.99 26.33 -37.29
N ILE A 199 -15.02 27.15 -36.23
CA ILE A 199 -16.21 27.37 -35.38
C ILE A 199 -16.57 28.85 -35.34
N ASN A 200 -17.87 29.14 -35.31
CA ASN A 200 -18.34 30.51 -35.13
C ASN A 200 -17.95 31.07 -33.75
N PRO A 201 -17.29 32.25 -33.65
CA PRO A 201 -16.84 32.81 -32.37
C PRO A 201 -17.96 33.06 -31.35
N SER A 202 -19.16 33.41 -31.80
CA SER A 202 -20.31 33.63 -30.91
C SER A 202 -20.85 32.32 -30.35
N TYR A 203 -20.85 31.25 -31.16
CA TYR A 203 -21.17 29.90 -30.69
C TYR A 203 -20.12 29.43 -29.66
N LEU A 204 -18.84 29.57 -30.00
CA LEU A 204 -17.76 29.14 -29.12
C LEU A 204 -17.83 29.86 -27.77
N SER A 205 -18.00 31.18 -27.77
CA SER A 205 -18.12 31.98 -26.54
C SER A 205 -19.30 31.53 -25.66
N ARG A 206 -20.46 31.22 -26.27
CA ARG A 206 -21.66 30.78 -25.55
C ARG A 206 -21.51 29.39 -24.95
N GLU A 207 -20.87 28.48 -25.68
CA GLU A 207 -20.70 27.09 -25.23
C GLU A 207 -19.45 26.89 -24.36
N PHE A 208 -18.48 27.82 -24.37
CA PHE A 208 -17.22 27.71 -23.64
C PHE A 208 -17.45 27.42 -22.15
N SER A 209 -18.26 28.23 -21.46
CA SER A 209 -18.48 28.06 -20.02
C SER A 209 -19.07 26.69 -19.66
N ARG A 210 -19.90 26.10 -20.53
CA ARG A 210 -20.49 24.77 -20.29
C ARG A 210 -19.45 23.64 -20.25
N HIS A 211 -18.31 23.83 -20.91
CA HIS A 211 -17.27 22.82 -21.06
C HIS A 211 -15.98 23.16 -20.29
N PHE A 212 -15.80 24.41 -19.84
CA PHE A 212 -14.59 24.91 -19.19
C PHE A 212 -14.92 25.55 -17.82
N ASP A 213 -15.23 24.70 -16.84
CA ASP A 213 -15.40 25.05 -15.42
C ASP A 213 -16.42 26.15 -15.10
N ASN A 214 -17.43 26.36 -15.97
CA ASN A 214 -18.38 27.48 -15.89
C ASN A 214 -17.70 28.86 -15.87
N LEU A 215 -16.49 28.96 -16.44
CA LEU A 215 -15.75 30.21 -16.54
C LEU A 215 -15.94 30.87 -17.91
N SER A 216 -15.78 32.19 -17.96
CA SER A 216 -15.57 32.88 -19.23
C SER A 216 -14.22 32.49 -19.83
N PHE A 217 -14.05 32.60 -21.15
CA PHE A 217 -12.76 32.34 -21.80
C PHE A 217 -11.61 33.12 -21.13
N GLY A 218 -11.80 34.43 -20.93
CA GLY A 218 -10.77 35.27 -20.31
C GLY A 218 -10.46 34.87 -18.87
N ASP A 219 -11.46 34.45 -18.09
CA ASP A 219 -11.23 34.00 -16.71
C ASP A 219 -10.55 32.63 -16.68
N TYR A 220 -10.89 31.73 -17.60
CA TYR A 220 -10.22 30.44 -17.74
C TYR A 220 -8.73 30.61 -18.07
N ILE A 221 -8.41 31.44 -19.07
CA ILE A 221 -7.01 31.74 -19.43
C ILE A 221 -6.26 32.34 -18.24
N ARG A 222 -6.85 33.30 -17.52
CA ARG A 222 -6.21 33.87 -16.32
C ARG A 222 -5.96 32.81 -15.26
N THR A 223 -6.92 31.93 -14.98
CA THR A 223 -6.74 30.83 -14.02
C THR A 223 -5.55 29.96 -14.40
N GLN A 224 -5.50 29.50 -15.65
CA GLN A 224 -4.42 28.66 -16.16
C GLN A 224 -3.05 29.35 -16.05
N ARG A 225 -2.97 30.64 -16.39
CA ARG A 225 -1.74 31.43 -16.25
C ARG A 225 -1.31 31.61 -14.79
N ILE A 226 -2.25 31.78 -13.87
CA ILE A 226 -1.95 31.86 -12.44
C ILE A 226 -1.45 30.52 -11.88
N GLU A 227 -2.05 29.39 -12.29
CA GLU A 227 -1.53 28.07 -11.92
C GLU A 227 -0.11 27.86 -12.43
N LYS A 228 0.17 28.22 -13.70
CA LYS A 228 1.53 28.17 -14.24
C LYS A 228 2.49 29.09 -13.49
N ALA A 229 2.04 30.29 -13.12
CA ALA A 229 2.84 31.21 -12.34
C ALA A 229 3.21 30.62 -10.97
N LYS A 230 2.30 29.93 -10.28
CA LYS A 230 2.58 29.26 -9.00
C LYS A 230 3.68 28.21 -9.13
N GLU A 231 3.72 27.46 -10.24
CA GLU A 231 4.81 26.50 -10.51
C GLU A 231 6.16 27.22 -10.62
N LEU A 232 6.21 28.31 -11.39
CA LEU A 232 7.42 29.11 -11.60
C LEU A 232 7.87 29.89 -10.36
N MET A 233 6.97 30.12 -9.39
CA MET A 233 7.32 30.80 -8.12
C MET A 233 8.34 30.03 -7.27
N ASN A 234 8.55 28.74 -7.53
CA ASN A 234 9.52 27.92 -6.82
C ASN A 234 10.95 28.13 -7.30
N ASP A 235 11.16 28.77 -8.46
CA ASP A 235 12.49 29.09 -8.96
C ASP A 235 12.96 30.46 -8.44
N PRO A 236 13.98 30.51 -7.56
CA PRO A 236 14.47 31.77 -7.01
C PRO A 236 15.18 32.66 -8.04
N ALA A 237 15.59 32.11 -9.19
CA ALA A 237 16.23 32.89 -10.26
C ALA A 237 15.24 33.74 -11.07
N LEU A 238 13.95 33.40 -11.04
CA LEU A 238 12.92 34.12 -11.79
C LEU A 238 12.35 35.29 -10.97
N SER A 239 12.52 36.51 -11.46
CA SER A 239 11.83 37.69 -10.92
C SER A 239 10.31 37.62 -11.16
N LEU A 240 9.53 38.35 -10.35
CA LEU A 240 8.07 38.44 -10.53
C LEU A 240 7.69 39.04 -11.89
N THR A 241 8.51 39.95 -12.41
CA THR A 241 8.36 40.53 -13.73
C THR A 241 8.56 39.47 -14.82
N GLN A 242 9.61 38.65 -14.73
CA GLN A 242 9.85 37.54 -15.67
C GLN A 242 8.71 36.52 -15.62
N ILE A 243 8.23 36.15 -14.44
CA ILE A 243 7.10 35.22 -14.32
C ILE A 243 5.84 35.80 -14.96
N ALA A 244 5.56 37.09 -14.78
CA ALA A 244 4.42 37.74 -15.43
C ALA A 244 4.50 37.57 -16.96
N TYR A 245 5.66 37.85 -17.56
CA TYR A 245 5.85 37.69 -19.01
C TYR A 245 5.83 36.24 -19.48
N LEU A 246 6.51 35.32 -18.77
CA LEU A 246 6.55 33.88 -19.09
C LEU A 246 5.18 33.20 -18.97
N THR A 247 4.22 33.84 -18.30
CA THR A 247 2.85 33.35 -18.17
C THR A 247 1.87 34.17 -19.00
N GLY A 248 2.37 35.01 -19.93
CA GLY A 248 1.54 35.73 -20.91
C GLY A 248 0.80 36.96 -20.36
N PHE A 249 1.15 37.48 -19.19
CA PHE A 249 0.66 38.79 -18.74
C PHE A 249 1.44 39.92 -19.43
N SER A 250 0.72 40.98 -19.78
CA SER A 250 1.27 42.19 -20.41
C SER A 250 2.26 42.94 -19.52
N ASP A 251 2.05 42.88 -18.21
CA ASP A 251 2.81 43.63 -17.22
C ASP A 251 2.65 43.03 -15.81
N GLN A 252 3.60 43.35 -14.94
CA GLN A 252 3.64 42.87 -13.56
C GLN A 252 2.49 43.40 -12.69
N SER A 253 1.99 44.60 -12.95
CA SER A 253 0.92 45.22 -12.16
C SER A 253 -0.41 44.48 -12.38
N HIS A 254 -0.73 44.19 -13.64
CA HIS A 254 -1.86 43.37 -14.02
C HIS A 254 -1.75 41.96 -13.45
N PHE A 255 -0.58 41.32 -13.63
CA PHE A 255 -0.29 40.02 -13.02
C PHE A 255 -0.56 40.01 -11.51
N THR A 256 -0.01 40.99 -10.77
CA THR A 256 -0.15 41.06 -9.31
C THR A 256 -1.60 41.19 -8.87
N ARG A 257 -2.38 42.03 -9.56
CA ARG A 257 -3.81 42.21 -9.28
C ARG A 257 -4.60 40.91 -9.50
N ILE A 258 -4.35 40.21 -10.60
CA ILE A 258 -5.02 38.95 -10.91
C ILE A 258 -4.56 37.85 -9.94
N PHE A 259 -3.26 37.69 -9.73
CA PHE A 259 -2.72 36.71 -8.79
C PHE A 259 -3.30 36.87 -7.39
N LYS A 260 -3.40 38.12 -6.89
CA LYS A 260 -4.03 38.40 -5.58
C LYS A 260 -5.52 38.06 -5.57
N LYS A 261 -6.25 38.39 -6.64
CA LYS A 261 -7.67 38.03 -6.77
C LYS A 261 -7.90 36.52 -6.68
N TYR A 262 -7.03 35.72 -7.30
CA TYR A 262 -7.17 34.27 -7.38
C TYR A 262 -6.60 33.52 -6.17
N THR A 263 -5.51 34.00 -5.57
CA THR A 263 -4.79 33.28 -4.51
C THR A 263 -4.99 33.88 -3.11
N GLY A 264 -5.65 35.03 -3.01
CA GLY A 264 -5.80 35.80 -1.78
C GLY A 264 -4.53 36.51 -1.29
N ASN A 265 -3.38 36.26 -1.92
CA ASN A 265 -2.07 36.82 -1.52
C ASN A 265 -1.41 37.49 -2.73
N SER A 266 -0.61 38.53 -2.50
CA SER A 266 0.24 39.04 -3.59
C SER A 266 1.30 38.01 -4.00
N PRO A 267 1.83 38.06 -5.24
CA PRO A 267 2.91 37.18 -5.69
C PRO A 267 4.12 37.17 -4.75
N SER A 268 4.51 38.35 -4.24
CA SER A 268 5.63 38.51 -3.30
C SER A 268 5.37 37.81 -1.96
N GLU A 269 4.16 37.94 -1.41
CA GLU A 269 3.77 37.28 -0.15
C GLU A 269 3.68 35.77 -0.34
N PHE A 270 3.15 35.32 -1.48
CA PHE A 270 3.05 33.92 -1.84
C PHE A 270 4.44 33.26 -1.92
N ARG A 271 5.40 33.91 -2.60
CA ARG A 271 6.78 33.43 -2.70
C ARG A 271 7.46 33.33 -1.33
N LYS A 272 7.35 34.37 -0.49
CA LYS A 272 7.91 34.35 0.87
C LYS A 272 7.37 33.20 1.74
N LYS A 273 6.07 32.88 1.61
CA LYS A 273 5.46 31.75 2.34
C LYS A 273 5.98 30.39 1.87
N ASN A 274 6.27 30.24 0.57
CA ASN A 274 6.87 29.02 0.04
C ASN A 274 8.32 28.85 0.51
N ASP A 275 9.12 29.91 0.53
CA ASP A 275 10.51 29.88 1.03
C ASP A 275 10.60 29.46 2.51
N GLN A 276 9.64 29.90 3.34
CA GLN A 276 9.58 29.53 4.76
C GLN A 276 9.17 28.08 4.99
N LYS A 277 8.30 27.51 4.13
CA LYS A 277 7.92 26.09 4.20
C LYS A 277 9.06 25.16 3.75
N GLY A 278 9.93 25.60 2.83
CA GLY A 278 11.10 24.82 2.39
C GLY A 278 12.17 24.67 3.47
N LYS A 279 12.45 25.73 4.25
CA LYS A 279 13.47 25.71 5.32
C LYS A 279 13.11 24.88 6.55
N GLY A 280 11.83 24.55 6.75
CA GLY A 280 11.37 23.69 7.84
C GLY A 280 11.53 22.18 7.59
N ARG A 281 11.75 21.76 6.34
CA ARG A 281 11.91 20.34 5.97
C ARG A 281 13.35 19.83 6.01
N THR A 282 14.36 20.71 6.09
CA THR A 282 15.79 20.36 6.10
C THR A 282 16.41 20.34 7.51
N ARG A 283 15.61 20.47 8.56
CA ARG A 283 16.03 20.32 9.96
C ARG A 283 15.16 19.28 10.66
N LYS A 284 15.39 18.02 10.34
CA LYS A 284 15.10 16.88 11.22
C LYS A 284 16.05 15.75 10.87
#